data_AF-A0A8J8GJI8-F1
#
_entry.id   AF-A0A8J8GJI8-F1
#
_cell.length_a   1.000
_cell.length_b   1.000
_cell.length_c   1.000
_cell.angle_alpha   90.00
_cell.angle_beta   90.00
_cell.angle_gamma   90.00
#
_symmetry.space_group_name_H-M   'P 1'
#
loop_
_entity.id
_entity.type
_entity.pdbx_description
1 polymer ?
#
loop_
_entity_poly.entity_id
_entity_poly.type
_entity_poly.pdbx_seq_one_letter_code
_entity_poly.pdbx_strand_id
1 'polypeptide(L)'
;MARENLEDAAATLRDAADAASDDETRERLENQADEFATLAEADRGPDHGKLARHEHILSDIADEEGGEVADQVDDALESVRAFRETVEGV
;
A
#
# COMPACT_ATOMS: atom_id res chain seq x y z
N MET A 1 -3.04 -4.62 15.48
CA MET A 1 -1.90 -3.68 15.41
C MET A 1 -1.09 -3.92 14.15
N ALA A 2 -0.22 -4.94 14.05
CA ALA A 2 0.57 -5.13 12.82
C ALA A 2 -0.30 -5.41 11.58
N ARG A 3 -1.24 -6.35 11.65
CA ARG A 3 -2.14 -6.61 10.52
C ARG A 3 -3.08 -5.44 10.21
N GLU A 4 -3.48 -4.67 11.23
CA GLU A 4 -4.26 -3.44 11.05
C GLU A 4 -3.53 -2.44 10.15
N ASN A 5 -2.20 -2.28 10.28
CA ASN A 5 -1.43 -1.42 9.37
C ASN A 5 -1.54 -1.84 7.88
N LEU A 6 -1.69 -3.15 7.59
CA LEU A 6 -1.89 -3.63 6.21
C LEU A 6 -3.33 -3.42 5.74
N GLU A 7 -4.30 -3.55 6.65
CA GLU A 7 -5.72 -3.25 6.39
C GLU A 7 -5.92 -1.75 6.13
N ASP A 8 -5.26 -0.90 6.92
CA ASP A 8 -5.26 0.55 6.78
C ASP A 8 -4.62 0.95 5.44
N ALA A 9 -3.45 0.40 5.10
CA ALA A 9 -2.85 0.61 3.79
C ALA A 9 -3.78 0.21 2.65
N ALA A 10 -4.46 -0.94 2.77
CA ALA A 10 -5.43 -1.38 1.76
C ALA A 10 -6.64 -0.43 1.65
N ALA A 11 -7.14 0.09 2.77
CA ALA A 11 -8.25 1.04 2.78
C ALA A 11 -7.85 2.37 2.14
N THR A 12 -6.71 2.94 2.55
CA THR A 12 -6.21 4.20 2.00
C THR A 12 -5.94 4.12 0.49
N LEU A 13 -5.44 2.98 0.01
CA LEU A 13 -5.23 2.78 -1.44
C LEU A 13 -6.54 2.68 -2.23
N ARG A 14 -7.64 2.23 -1.61
CA ARG A 14 -8.98 2.28 -2.24
C ARG A 14 -9.48 3.72 -2.33
N ASP A 15 -9.26 4.52 -1.29
CA ASP A 15 -9.60 5.94 -1.32
C ASP A 15 -8.77 6.69 -2.39
N ALA A 16 -7.49 6.34 -2.54
CA ALA A 16 -6.64 6.84 -3.63
C ALA A 16 -7.14 6.45 -5.01
N ALA A 17 -7.61 5.21 -5.17
CA ALA A 17 -8.19 4.74 -6.43
C ALA A 17 -9.47 5.52 -6.79
N ASP A 18 -10.32 5.81 -5.80
CA ASP A 18 -11.52 6.62 -5.99
C ASP A 18 -11.20 8.08 -6.36
N ALA A 19 -10.06 8.61 -5.88
CA ALA A 19 -9.56 9.94 -6.23
C ALA A 19 -8.84 10.02 -7.59
N ALA A 20 -8.35 8.88 -8.11
CA ALA A 20 -7.61 8.81 -9.36
C ALA A 20 -8.47 9.23 -10.57
N SER A 21 -7.88 10.10 -11.41
CA SER A 21 -8.57 10.71 -12.54
C SER A 21 -8.60 9.84 -13.80
N ASP A 22 -7.64 8.93 -13.94
CA ASP A 22 -7.59 7.95 -15.04
C ASP A 22 -7.75 6.51 -14.53
N ASP A 23 -8.22 5.67 -15.44
CA ASP A 23 -8.54 4.27 -15.13
C ASP A 23 -7.28 3.41 -14.93
N GLU A 24 -6.13 3.79 -15.53
CA GLU A 24 -4.89 3.01 -15.39
C GLU A 24 -4.33 3.12 -13.96
N THR A 25 -4.24 4.34 -13.44
CA THR A 25 -3.84 4.59 -12.06
C THR A 25 -4.84 3.99 -11.08
N ARG A 26 -6.14 4.15 -11.33
CA ARG A 26 -7.18 3.53 -10.49
C ARG A 26 -6.98 2.02 -10.39
N GLU A 27 -6.85 1.33 -11.52
CA GLU A 27 -6.62 -0.13 -11.55
C GLU A 27 -5.32 -0.51 -10.83
N ARG A 28 -4.23 0.26 -10.99
CA ARG A 28 -2.96 0.01 -10.29
C ARG A 28 -3.11 0.11 -8.77
N LEU A 29 -3.84 1.11 -8.28
CA LEU A 29 -4.11 1.33 -6.85
C LEU A 29 -5.02 0.23 -6.28
N GLU A 30 -6.11 -0.12 -6.97
CA GLU A 30 -7.01 -1.21 -6.59
C GLU A 30 -6.27 -2.55 -6.46
N ASN A 31 -5.41 -2.87 -7.43
CA ASN A 31 -4.61 -4.09 -7.39
C ASN A 31 -3.70 -4.14 -6.15
N GLN A 32 -3.09 -3.01 -5.76
CA GLN A 32 -2.26 -2.97 -4.56
C GLN A 32 -3.08 -3.02 -3.28
N ALA A 33 -4.25 -2.38 -3.24
CA ALA A 33 -5.16 -2.50 -2.12
C ALA A 33 -5.56 -3.97 -1.86
N ASP A 34 -5.86 -4.72 -2.92
CA ASP A 34 -6.24 -6.13 -2.81
C ASP A 34 -5.07 -7.02 -2.39
N GLU A 35 -3.85 -6.75 -2.87
CA GLU A 35 -2.65 -7.44 -2.39
C GLU A 35 -2.41 -7.19 -0.89
N PHE A 36 -2.55 -5.94 -0.41
CA PHE A 36 -2.38 -5.64 1.01
C PHE A 36 -3.50 -6.23 1.88
N ALA A 37 -4.75 -6.24 1.42
CA ALA A 37 -5.85 -6.92 2.09
C ALA A 37 -5.58 -8.43 2.21
N THR A 38 -5.12 -9.06 1.13
CA THR A 38 -4.72 -10.47 1.14
C THR A 38 -3.57 -10.72 2.13
N LEU A 39 -2.59 -9.82 2.17
CA LEU A 39 -1.47 -9.91 3.12
C LEU A 39 -1.91 -9.68 4.56
N ALA A 40 -2.94 -8.88 4.84
CA ALA A 40 -3.49 -8.71 6.17
C ALA A 40 -4.10 -10.02 6.72
N GLU A 41 -4.81 -10.75 5.86
CA GLU A 41 -5.52 -11.99 6.22
C GLU A 41 -4.61 -13.23 6.21
N ALA A 42 -3.45 -13.18 5.56
CA ALA A 42 -2.58 -14.34 5.39
C ALA A 42 -2.05 -14.88 6.73
N ASP A 43 -2.10 -16.21 6.93
CA ASP A 43 -1.58 -16.88 8.14
C ASP A 43 -0.11 -16.54 8.45
N ARG A 44 0.69 -16.32 7.40
CA ARG A 44 2.09 -15.89 7.48
C ARG A 44 2.24 -14.48 6.92
N GLY A 45 2.92 -13.60 7.66
CA GLY A 45 3.21 -12.25 7.21
C GLY A 45 4.19 -12.22 6.02
N PRO A 46 4.12 -11.18 5.16
CA PRO A 46 5.07 -11.00 4.06
C PRO A 46 6.49 -10.78 4.58
N ASP A 47 7.48 -11.18 3.80
CA ASP A 47 8.88 -10.83 4.07
C ASP A 47 9.21 -9.39 3.61
N HIS A 48 10.36 -8.89 4.06
CA HIS A 48 10.83 -7.55 3.71
C HIS A 48 10.99 -7.33 2.21
N GLY A 49 11.34 -8.37 1.44
CA GLY A 49 11.52 -8.27 -0.01
C GLY A 49 10.19 -8.06 -0.74
N LYS A 50 9.15 -8.79 -0.32
CA LYS A 50 7.79 -8.60 -0.83
C LYS A 50 7.30 -7.19 -0.51
N LEU A 51 7.44 -6.74 0.74
CA LEU A 51 7.02 -5.39 1.15
C LEU A 51 7.75 -4.29 0.36
N ALA A 52 9.08 -4.39 0.21
CA ALA A 52 9.87 -3.41 -0.53
C ALA A 52 9.44 -3.29 -2.00
N ARG A 53 8.98 -4.38 -2.62
CA ARG A 53 8.43 -4.34 -3.98
C ARG A 53 7.14 -3.53 -4.06
N HIS A 54 6.22 -3.71 -3.11
CA HIS A 54 4.99 -2.92 -3.09
C HIS A 54 5.29 -1.45 -2.76
N GLU A 55 6.18 -1.18 -1.80
CA GLU A 55 6.62 0.18 -1.48
C GLU A 55 7.17 0.92 -2.71
N HIS A 56 8.00 0.25 -3.52
CA HIS A 56 8.53 0.85 -4.75
C HIS A 56 7.42 1.20 -5.75
N ILE A 57 6.47 0.27 -5.98
CA ILE A 57 5.35 0.50 -6.90
C ILE A 57 4.50 1.68 -6.43
N LEU A 58 4.22 1.77 -5.13
CA LEU A 58 3.46 2.87 -4.56
C LEU A 58 4.20 4.21 -4.72
N SER A 59 5.52 4.23 -4.44
CA SER A 59 6.34 5.43 -4.65
C SER A 59 6.28 5.89 -6.11
N ASP A 60 6.34 4.96 -7.07
CA ASP A 60 6.26 5.30 -8.50
C ASP A 60 4.88 5.90 -8.85
N ILE A 61 3.78 5.38 -8.27
CA ILE A 61 2.43 5.93 -8.49
C ILE A 61 2.31 7.35 -7.90
N ALA A 62 2.82 7.58 -6.68
CA ALA A 62 2.78 8.90 -6.05
C ALA A 62 3.56 9.95 -6.87
N ASP A 63 4.72 9.57 -7.41
CA ASP A 63 5.54 10.43 -8.28
C ASP A 63 4.84 10.76 -9.61
N GLU A 64 3.97 9.88 -10.11
CA GLU A 64 3.23 10.04 -11.38
C GLU A 64 1.96 10.91 -11.23
N GLU A 65 1.18 10.73 -10.16
CA GLU A 65 -0.15 11.34 -10.02
C GLU A 65 -0.15 12.72 -9.34
N GLY A 66 0.68 12.89 -8.30
CA GLY A 66 0.66 14.07 -7.44
C GLY A 66 -0.68 14.29 -6.71
N GLY A 67 -0.81 15.44 -6.03
CA GLY A 67 -2.07 15.87 -5.40
C GLY A 67 -2.61 14.90 -4.34
N GLU A 68 -3.94 14.80 -4.26
CA GLU A 68 -4.64 13.97 -3.27
C GLU A 68 -4.28 12.48 -3.39
N VAL A 69 -4.07 11.98 -4.61
CA VAL A 69 -3.66 10.58 -4.84
C VAL A 69 -2.27 10.34 -4.26
N ALA A 70 -1.31 11.23 -4.52
CA ALA A 70 0.04 11.09 -3.96
C ALA A 70 0.03 11.18 -2.42
N ASP A 71 -0.74 12.11 -1.85
CA ASP A 71 -0.86 12.26 -0.39
C ASP A 71 -1.40 10.96 0.26
N GLN A 72 -2.44 10.36 -0.33
CA GLN A 72 -3.02 9.11 0.16
C GLN A 72 -2.07 7.91 -0.03
N VAL A 73 -1.34 7.86 -1.15
CA VAL A 73 -0.33 6.82 -1.37
C VAL A 73 0.81 6.93 -0.37
N ASP A 74 1.24 8.14 0.00
CA ASP A 74 2.23 8.37 1.05
C ASP A 74 1.72 7.92 2.43
N ASP A 75 0.47 8.19 2.77
CA ASP A 75 -0.16 7.69 4.01
C ASP A 75 -0.20 6.14 4.05
N ALA A 76 -0.51 5.51 2.91
CA ALA A 76 -0.45 4.05 2.79
C ALA A 76 0.99 3.53 2.96
N LEU A 77 1.99 4.20 2.39
CA LEU A 77 3.40 3.87 2.56
C LEU A 77 3.86 3.96 4.01
N GLU A 78 3.39 4.95 4.78
CA GLU A 78 3.67 5.05 6.22
C GLU A 78 3.12 3.84 6.98
N SER A 79 1.89 3.43 6.66
CA SER A 79 1.26 2.25 7.25
C SER A 79 2.06 0.96 6.95
N VAL A 80 2.50 0.79 5.69
CA VAL A 80 3.33 -0.35 5.28
C VAL A 80 4.68 -0.35 6.01
N ARG A 81 5.32 0.81 6.17
CA ARG A 81 6.58 0.94 6.92
C ARG A 81 6.38 0.58 8.40
N ALA A 82 5.29 1.06 9.01
CA ALA A 82 4.94 0.70 10.37
C ALA A 82 4.72 -0.81 10.54
N PHE A 83 4.09 -1.48 9.57
CA PHE A 83 4.02 -2.95 9.56
C PHE A 83 5.41 -3.58 9.45
N ARG A 84 6.24 -3.10 8.51
CA ARG A 84 7.57 -3.63 8.23
C ARG A 84 8.48 -3.61 9.46
N GLU A 85 8.38 -2.58 10.30
CA GLU A 85 9.13 -2.48 11.57
C GLU A 85 8.79 -3.61 12.56
N THR A 86 7.61 -4.24 12.43
CA THR A 86 7.21 -5.38 13.25
C THR A 86 7.70 -6.72 12.71
N VAL A 87 8.17 -6.77 11.46
CA VAL A 87 8.73 -7.97 10.85
C VAL A 87 10.17 -8.14 11.35
N GLU A 88 10.43 -9.19 12.12
CA GLU A 88 11.76 -9.49 12.66
C GLU A 88 12.71 -10.00 11.56
N GLY A 89 13.90 -9.37 11.44
CA GLY A 89 15.03 -9.92 10.68
C GLY A 89 15.52 -9.04 9.52
N VAL A 90 16.62 -8.31 9.75
CA VAL A 90 17.47 -7.75 8.69
C VAL A 90 18.67 -8.64 8.41
#